data_AF-A0A9W9YYQ1-F1
#
_entry.id   AF-A0A9W9YYQ1-F1
#
_cell.length_a   1.000
_cell.length_b   1.000
_cell.length_c   1.000
_cell.angle_alpha   90.00
_cell.angle_beta   90.00
_cell.angle_gamma   90.00
#
_symmetry.space_group_name_H-M   'P 1'
#
loop_
_entity.id
_entity.type
_entity.pdbx_description
1 polymer ?
#
loop_
_entity_poly.entity_id
_entity_poly.type
_entity_poly.pdbx_seq_one_letter_code
_entity_poly.pdbx_strand_id
1 'polypeptide(L)' 'MEYYAKDGKGEVCFYGPNVFKGYLFDEEKTKEAIDEDGWLHSGDVGEWQPNGTLKVIDRKKAYLQAVTG' A
#
# COMPACT_ATOMS: atom_id res chain seq x y z
N MET A 1 0.02 -2.88 -12.63
CA MET A 1 -0.52 -2.84 -11.25
C MET A 1 -0.22 -1.46 -10.66
N GLU A 2 -0.81 -0.43 -11.25
CA GLU A 2 -0.25 0.93 -11.19
C GLU A 2 -1.23 1.87 -10.50
N TYR A 3 -1.09 2.02 -9.19
CA TYR A 3 -1.69 3.12 -8.45
C TYR A 3 -0.58 4.14 -8.21
N TYR A 4 -0.24 4.90 -9.26
CA TYR A 4 0.78 5.94 -9.16
C TYR A 4 0.29 7.07 -8.28
N ALA A 5 1.20 7.64 -7.49
CA ALA A 5 0.92 8.82 -6.71
C ALA A 5 0.46 9.95 -7.66
N LYS A 6 -0.80 10.33 -7.56
CA LYS A 6 -1.42 11.39 -8.37
C LYS A 6 -2.34 12.22 -7.49
N ASP A 7 -2.26 13.54 -7.63
CA ASP A 7 -3.13 14.49 -6.92
C ASP A 7 -3.14 14.28 -5.38
N GLY A 8 -1.98 13.93 -4.81
CA GLY A 8 -1.83 13.67 -3.37
C GLY A 8 -2.36 12.32 -2.89
N LYS A 9 -2.79 11.44 -3.81
CA LYS A 9 -3.32 10.10 -3.53
C LYS A 9 -2.39 9.04 -4.08
N GLY A 10 -2.13 7.99 -3.30
CA GLY A 10 -1.21 6.91 -3.71
C GLY A 10 -1.22 5.74 -2.73
N GLU A 11 -0.55 4.65 -3.11
CA GLU A 11 -0.31 3.55 -2.17
C GLU A 11 0.55 4.03 -1.00
N VAL A 12 0.19 3.63 0.21
CA VAL A 12 0.98 3.88 1.41
C VAL A 12 2.06 2.81 1.50
N CYS A 13 3.30 3.21 1.27
CA CYS A 13 4.46 2.33 1.43
C CYS A 13 5.27 2.69 2.67
N PHE A 14 5.86 1.69 3.30
CA PHE A 14 6.69 1.87 4.50
C PHE A 14 8.13 1.47 4.23
N TYR A 15 9.07 2.24 4.76
CA TYR A 15 10.49 1.92 4.71
C TYR A 15 11.12 2.18 6.07
N GLY A 16 11.99 1.26 6.52
CA GLY A 16 12.73 1.41 7.76
C GLY A 16 12.75 0.16 8.64
N PRO A 17 13.30 0.27 9.87
CA PRO A 17 13.52 -0.87 10.76
C PRO A 17 12.25 -1.59 11.24
N ASN A 18 11.10 -0.94 11.08
CA ASN A 18 9.79 -1.48 11.41
C ASN A 18 9.23 -2.43 10.33
N VAL A 19 9.86 -2.50 9.15
CA VAL A 19 9.47 -3.44 8.10
C VAL A 19 9.94 -4.84 8.49
N PHE A 20 9.03 -5.81 8.40
CA PHE A 20 9.32 -7.21 8.69
C PHE A 20 10.24 -7.81 7.61
N LYS A 21 10.92 -8.92 7.92
CA LYS A 21 11.91 -9.53 7.01
C LYS A 21 11.30 -10.33 5.84
N GLY A 22 10.00 -10.55 5.87
CA GLY A 22 9.30 -11.44 4.96
C GLY A 22 8.41 -12.46 5.66
N TYR A 23 7.63 -13.17 4.86
CA TYR A 23 6.77 -14.24 5.29
C TYR A 23 7.56 -15.54 5.48
N LEU A 24 7.25 -16.26 6.55
CA LEU A 24 7.92 -17.52 6.87
C LEU A 24 7.63 -18.57 5.80
N PHE A 25 8.69 -19.10 5.17
CA PHE A 25 8.65 -20.09 4.08
C PHE A 25 7.93 -19.65 2.80
N ASP A 26 7.71 -18.34 2.61
CA ASP A 26 7.02 -17.81 1.43
C ASP A 26 7.80 -16.63 0.85
N GLU A 27 8.87 -16.95 0.12
CA GLU A 27 9.73 -15.96 -0.53
C GLU A 27 9.01 -15.21 -1.65
N GLU A 28 8.06 -15.86 -2.34
CA GLU A 28 7.29 -15.23 -3.41
C GLU A 28 6.40 -14.13 -2.86
N LYS A 29 5.61 -14.41 -1.81
CA LYS A 29 4.82 -13.35 -1.16
C LYS A 29 5.69 -12.29 -0.50
N THR A 30 6.88 -12.66 -0.04
CA THR A 30 7.83 -11.68 0.50
C THR A 30 8.26 -10.68 -0.56
N LYS A 31 8.64 -11.17 -1.76
CA LYS A 31 9.01 -10.33 -2.90
C LYS A 31 7.82 -9.58 -3.51
N GLU A 32 6.59 -10.09 -3.37
CA GLU A 32 5.38 -9.33 -3.74
C GLU A 32 5.13 -8.16 -2.77
N ALA A 33 5.40 -8.35 -1.48
CA ALA A 33 5.14 -7.33 -0.45
C ALA A 33 6.28 -6.32 -0.28
N ILE A 34 7.54 -6.73 -0.46
CA ILE A 34 8.73 -5.89 -0.29
C ILE A 34 9.46 -5.81 -1.62
N ASP A 35 9.61 -4.60 -2.15
CA ASP A 35 10.30 -4.37 -3.43
C ASP A 35 11.83 -4.46 -3.32
N GLU A 36 12.51 -4.32 -4.46
CA GLU A 36 13.97 -4.42 -4.56
C GLU A 36 14.70 -3.30 -3.80
N ASP A 37 14.02 -2.16 -3.59
CA ASP A 37 14.54 -1.01 -2.82
C ASP A 37 14.24 -1.14 -1.31
N GLY A 38 13.49 -2.16 -0.91
CA GLY A 38 13.15 -2.48 0.48
C GLY A 38 11.88 -1.80 1.00
N TRP A 39 11.04 -1.25 0.13
CA TRP A 39 9.76 -0.68 0.50
C TRP A 39 8.71 -1.76 0.68
N LEU A 40 8.01 -1.70 1.81
CA LEU A 40 6.83 -2.51 2.08
C LEU A 40 5.60 -1.86 1.45
N HIS A 41 4.98 -2.57 0.51
CA HIS A 41 3.69 -2.26 -0.08
C HIS A 41 2.55 -2.74 0.83
N SER A 42 1.84 -1.79 1.46
CA SER A 42 0.74 -2.12 2.40
C SER A 42 -0.54 -2.57 1.69
N GLY A 43 -0.70 -2.21 0.42
CA GLY A 43 -1.96 -2.34 -0.31
C GLY A 43 -3.04 -1.34 0.09
N ASP A 44 -2.77 -0.41 1.03
CA ASP A 44 -3.71 0.64 1.41
C ASP A 44 -3.44 1.93 0.62
N VAL A 45 -4.50 2.63 0.21
CA VAL A 45 -4.41 3.89 -0.53
C VAL A 45 -4.61 5.05 0.45
N GLY A 46 -3.66 5.97 0.47
CA GLY A 46 -3.67 7.16 1.30
C GLY A 46 -3.88 8.44 0.48
N GLU A 47 -4.44 9.45 1.14
CA GLU A 47 -4.55 10.83 0.66
C GLU A 47 -3.91 11.78 1.66
N TRP A 48 -2.96 12.59 1.20
CA TRP A 48 -2.38 13.68 1.98
C TRP A 48 -3.41 14.79 2.21
N GLN A 49 -3.61 15.14 3.48
CA GLN A 49 -4.48 16.22 3.88
C GLN A 49 -3.69 17.55 3.97
N PRO A 50 -4.34 18.72 3.82
CA PRO A 50 -3.66 20.01 3.88
C PRO A 50 -2.94 20.31 5.20
N ASN A 51 -3.34 19.65 6.29
CA ASN A 51 -2.70 19.75 7.60
C ASN A 51 -1.49 18.81 7.78
N GLY A 52 -1.06 18.14 6.71
CA GLY A 52 0.09 17.22 6.73
C GLY A 52 -0.22 15.83 7.29
N THR A 53 -1.49 15.50 7.56
CA THR A 53 -1.87 14.15 7.98
C THR A 53 -2.15 13.25 6.77
N LEU A 54 -1.96 11.94 6.96
CA LEU A 54 -2.31 10.94 5.96
C LEU A 54 -3.64 10.31 6.32
N LYS A 55 -4.60 10.29 5.39
CA LYS A 55 -5.89 9.63 5.54
C LYS A 55 -5.92 8.38 4.67
N VAL A 56 -6.19 7.21 5.24
CA VAL A 56 -6.45 5.98 4.48
C VAL A 56 -7.85 6.08 3.87
N ILE A 57 -7.95 5.93 2.55
CA ILE A 57 -9.19 6.17 1.79
C ILE A 57 -9.67 4.94 1.01
N ASP A 58 -8.80 3.97 0.73
CA ASP A 58 -9.15 2.77 -0.03
C ASP A 58 -8.14 1.63 0.21
N ARG A 59 -8.40 0.44 -0.38
CA ARG A 59 -7.48 -0.70 -0.40
C ARG A 59 -7.40 -1.30 -1.80
N LYS A 60 -6.18 -1.39 -2.34
CA LYS A 60 -5.84 -1.84 -3.71
C LYS A 60 -6.45 -3.19 -4.12
N LYS A 61 -6.70 -4.08 -3.15
CA LYS A 61 -7.22 -5.45 -3.38
C LYS A 61 -8.66 -5.68 -2.88
N ALA A 62 -9.39 -4.63 -2.44
CA ALA A 62 -10.78 -4.74 -1.99
C ALA A 62 -11.76 -4.15 -3.02
N TYR A 63 -11.89 -4.78 -4.19
CA TYR A 63 -12.97 -4.44 -5.14
C TYR A 63 -14.28 -5.07 -4.65
N LEU A 64 -14.96 -4.42 -3.70
CA LEU A 64 -16.38 -4.65 -3.44
C LEU A 64 -17.15 -3.45 -3.98
N GLN A 65 -17.47 -3.47 -5.28
CA GLN A 65 -18.45 -2.55 -5.82
C GLN A 65 -19.82 -2.97 -5.27
N ALA A 66 -20.36 -2.21 -4.32
CA ALA A 66 -21.76 -2.38 -3.94
C ALA A 66 -22.60 -2.14 -5.20
N VAL A 67 -23.23 -3.20 -5.71
CA VAL A 67 -24.21 -3.08 -6.79
C VAL A 67 -25.45 -2.43 -6.16
N THR A 68 -25.52 -1.11 -6.19
CA THR A 68 -26.76 -0.38 -5.94
C THR A 68 -27.64 -0.55 -7.17
N GLY A 69 -28.68 -1.39 -7.03
CA GLY A 69 -29.82 -1.41 -7.95
C GLY A 69 -30.79 -0.28 -7.68
#